data_AF-A0A2A6RPZ0-F1
#
_entry.id   AF-A0A2A6RPZ0-F1
#
_cell.length_a   1.000
_cell.length_b   1.000
_cell.length_c   1.000
_cell.angle_alpha   90.00
_cell.angle_beta   90.00
_cell.angle_gamma   90.00
#
_symmetry.space_group_name_H-M   'P 1'
#
loop_
_entity.id
_entity.type
_entity.pdbx_description
1 polymer ?
#
loop_
_entity_poly.entity_id
_entity_poly.type
_entity_poly.pdbx_seq_one_letter_code
_entity_poly.pdbx_strand_id
1 'polypeptide(L)'
;MLAETLNLEPPLYRAWAMPAERARMPLGSYLLGYGYIRPNQLVKVITQQQQAVSEGRVLMLGDLMVNQAMISTRVLATMLAVQLMDRIVDPSPFQPMRLGEHLVVRHMLKPRHLAGVLQLQSWLRTQNHAVPLGILLVQQNLVSQSHIELIVAEAQACQPMVQPKQPYALPTQSYANSTFM
;
A
#
# COMPACT_ATOMS: atom_id res chain seq x y z
N MET A 1 -10.18 14.37 10.25
CA MET A 1 -9.83 13.60 9.04
C MET A 1 -10.96 12.63 8.69
N LEU A 2 -11.15 11.48 9.37
CA LEU A 2 -12.24 10.56 8.98
C LEU A 2 -13.63 11.20 9.02
N ALA A 3 -14.00 11.85 10.13
CA ALA A 3 -15.29 12.55 10.24
C ALA A 3 -15.46 13.64 9.16
N GLU A 4 -14.38 14.36 8.84
CA GLU A 4 -14.35 15.38 7.78
C GLU A 4 -14.56 14.75 6.40
N THR A 5 -13.90 13.63 6.10
CA THR A 5 -14.08 12.90 4.85
C THR A 5 -15.49 12.32 4.74
N LEU A 6 -16.06 11.79 5.82
CA LEU A 6 -17.45 11.30 5.83
C LEU A 6 -18.47 12.43 5.60
N ASN A 7 -18.17 13.64 6.06
CA ASN A 7 -19.03 14.81 5.83
C ASN A 7 -18.93 15.34 4.39
N LEU A 8 -17.72 15.40 3.84
CA LEU A 8 -17.48 15.95 2.50
C LEU A 8 -17.79 14.94 1.39
N GLU A 9 -17.49 13.67 1.64
CA GLU A 9 -17.63 12.56 0.71
C GLU A 9 -18.29 11.38 1.44
N PRO A 10 -19.61 11.44 1.65
CA PRO A 10 -20.33 10.39 2.34
C PRO A 10 -20.27 9.07 1.56
N PRO A 11 -20.24 7.92 2.26
CA PRO A 11 -20.22 6.62 1.60
C PRO A 11 -21.50 6.39 0.81
N LEU A 12 -21.35 5.79 -0.37
CA LEU A 12 -22.46 5.54 -1.30
C LEU A 12 -23.21 4.25 -0.99
N TYR A 13 -22.61 3.37 -0.18
CA TYR A 13 -23.13 2.05 0.11
C TYR A 13 -23.28 1.82 1.60
N ARG A 14 -24.06 0.81 1.95
CA ARG A 14 -24.18 0.33 3.31
C ARG A 14 -22.83 -0.19 3.80
N ALA A 15 -22.41 0.31 4.96
CA ALA A 15 -21.25 -0.17 5.70
C ALA A 15 -21.35 -1.67 6.00
N TRP A 16 -20.24 -2.39 5.82
CA TRP A 16 -20.12 -3.78 6.23
C TRP A 16 -19.61 -3.87 7.66
N ALA A 17 -20.10 -4.85 8.42
CA ALA A 17 -19.61 -5.09 9.77
C ALA A 17 -18.10 -5.40 9.71
N MET A 18 -17.30 -4.58 10.38
CA MET A 18 -15.88 -4.84 10.53
C MET A 18 -15.64 -5.68 11.79
N PRO A 19 -14.78 -6.72 11.73
CA PRO A 19 -14.35 -7.45 12.92
C PRO A 19 -13.59 -6.53 13.88
N ALA A 20 -13.46 -6.93 15.15
CA ALA A 20 -12.71 -6.16 16.14
C ALA A 20 -11.21 -6.03 15.79
N GLU A 21 -10.63 -7.08 15.19
CA GLU A 21 -9.21 -7.15 14.80
C GLU A 21 -8.92 -6.42 13.48
N ARG A 22 -9.11 -5.09 13.46
CA ARG A 22 -9.00 -4.28 12.24
C ARG A 22 -7.57 -4.05 11.77
N ALA A 23 -6.60 -4.05 12.69
CA ALA A 23 -5.21 -3.69 12.42
C ALA A 23 -4.56 -4.49 11.29
N ARG A 24 -4.92 -5.77 11.16
CA ARG A 24 -4.35 -6.69 10.16
C ARG A 24 -5.11 -6.71 8.84
N MET A 25 -6.26 -6.05 8.77
CA MET A 25 -7.10 -6.08 7.58
C MET A 25 -6.45 -5.31 6.42
N PRO A 26 -6.61 -5.78 5.17
CA PRO A 26 -6.16 -5.06 3.99
C PRO A 26 -7.03 -3.81 3.74
N LEU A 27 -6.51 -2.87 2.93
CA LEU A 27 -7.20 -1.62 2.61
C LEU A 27 -8.62 -1.84 2.05
N GLY A 28 -8.80 -2.88 1.21
CA GLY A 28 -10.11 -3.21 0.65
C GLY A 28 -11.18 -3.48 1.71
N SER A 29 -10.81 -4.05 2.85
CA SER A 29 -11.73 -4.30 3.96
C SER A 29 -12.16 -3.02 4.67
N TYR A 30 -11.28 -2.03 4.80
CA TYR A 30 -11.64 -0.71 5.32
C TYR A 30 -12.63 -0.02 4.38
N LEU A 31 -12.35 -0.04 3.07
CA LEU A 31 -13.23 0.56 2.07
C LEU A 31 -14.63 -0.09 2.05
N LEU A 32 -14.72 -1.42 2.20
CA LEU A 32 -15.99 -2.13 2.37
C LEU A 32 -16.67 -1.79 3.69
N GLY A 33 -15.90 -1.80 4.78
CA GLY A 33 -16.39 -1.54 6.13
C GLY A 33 -17.02 -0.16 6.28
N TYR A 34 -16.43 0.86 5.65
CA TYR A 34 -16.96 2.22 5.62
C TYR A 34 -17.98 2.47 4.51
N GLY A 35 -18.29 1.48 3.65
CA GLY A 35 -19.33 1.62 2.61
C GLY A 35 -18.91 2.44 1.39
N TYR A 36 -17.60 2.62 1.16
CA TYR A 36 -17.09 3.34 -0.02
C TYR A 36 -17.08 2.48 -1.29
N ILE A 37 -16.97 1.16 -1.15
CA ILE A 37 -17.03 0.22 -2.28
C ILE A 37 -17.95 -0.95 -1.97
N ARG A 38 -18.37 -1.67 -3.01
CA ARG A 38 -19.09 -2.94 -2.92
C ARG A 38 -18.15 -4.14 -3.11
N PRO A 39 -18.52 -5.35 -2.63
CA PRO A 39 -17.71 -6.54 -2.80
C PRO A 39 -17.38 -6.86 -4.27
N ASN A 40 -18.35 -6.71 -5.17
CA ASN A 40 -18.14 -6.94 -6.61
C ASN A 40 -17.16 -5.93 -7.24
N GLN A 41 -17.12 -4.68 -6.75
CA GLN A 41 -16.13 -3.70 -7.18
C GLN A 41 -14.73 -4.08 -6.69
N LEU A 42 -14.61 -4.52 -5.43
CA LEU A 42 -13.32 -4.98 -4.90
C LEU A 42 -12.77 -6.18 -5.69
N VAL A 43 -13.62 -7.18 -5.95
CA VAL A 43 -13.24 -8.35 -6.76
C VAL A 43 -12.76 -7.93 -8.14
N LYS A 44 -13.51 -7.06 -8.83
CA LYS A 44 -13.14 -6.55 -10.15
C LYS A 44 -11.74 -5.91 -10.15
N VAL A 45 -11.44 -5.06 -9.17
CA VAL A 45 -10.15 -4.36 -9.12
C VAL A 45 -9.01 -5.31 -8.76
N ILE A 46 -9.23 -6.28 -7.87
CA ILE A 46 -8.23 -7.32 -7.56
C ILE A 46 -7.90 -8.15 -8.80
N THR A 47 -8.92 -8.58 -9.56
CA THR A 47 -8.71 -9.32 -10.82
C THR A 47 -7.89 -8.51 -11.82
N GLN A 48 -8.19 -7.22 -11.99
CA GLN A 48 -7.40 -6.34 -12.86
C GLN A 48 -5.96 -6.15 -12.38
N GLN A 49 -5.75 -6.04 -11.07
CA GLN A 49 -4.42 -5.95 -10.49
C GLN A 49 -3.61 -7.22 -10.76
N GLN A 50 -4.21 -8.40 -10.58
CA GLN A 50 -3.57 -9.70 -10.84
C GLN A 50 -3.23 -9.85 -12.33
N GLN A 51 -4.14 -9.46 -13.23
CA GLN A 51 -3.88 -9.45 -14.66
C GLN A 51 -2.69 -8.55 -15.01
N ALA A 52 -2.64 -7.33 -14.48
CA ALA A 52 -1.52 -6.42 -14.69
C ALA A 52 -0.19 -7.00 -14.20
N VAL A 53 -0.18 -7.66 -13.02
CA VAL A 53 1.01 -8.34 -12.49
C VAL A 53 1.46 -9.47 -13.41
N SER A 54 0.54 -10.24 -13.98
CA SER A 54 0.88 -11.30 -14.96
C SER A 54 1.52 -10.76 -16.24
N GLU A 55 1.25 -9.50 -16.58
CA GLU A 55 1.82 -8.77 -17.71
C GLU A 55 3.09 -7.98 -17.32
N GLY A 56 3.62 -8.19 -16.12
CA GLY A 56 4.83 -7.51 -15.63
C GLY A 56 4.61 -6.06 -15.17
N ARG A 57 3.35 -5.62 -15.02
CA ARG A 57 3.00 -4.27 -14.55
C ARG A 57 2.66 -4.29 -13.06
N VAL A 58 3.31 -3.42 -12.29
CA VAL A 58 3.01 -3.25 -10.86
C VAL A 58 2.02 -2.10 -10.69
N LEU A 59 0.76 -2.43 -10.38
CA LEU A 59 -0.28 -1.44 -10.10
C LEU A 59 -0.72 -1.53 -8.63
N MET A 60 -0.87 -0.38 -7.99
CA MET A 60 -1.41 -0.33 -6.63
C MET A 60 -2.94 -0.39 -6.68
N LEU A 61 -3.54 -1.22 -5.81
CA LEU A 61 -4.99 -1.40 -5.73
C LEU A 61 -5.74 -0.06 -5.55
N GLY A 62 -5.22 0.80 -4.65
CA GLY A 62 -5.82 2.12 -4.40
C GLY A 62 -5.81 3.02 -5.63
N ASP A 63 -4.69 3.05 -6.37
CA ASP A 63 -4.58 3.87 -7.58
C ASP A 63 -5.51 3.38 -8.69
N LEU A 64 -5.68 2.05 -8.82
CA LEU A 64 -6.67 1.47 -9.74
C LEU A 64 -8.10 1.91 -9.40
N MET A 65 -8.46 1.94 -8.11
CA MET A 65 -9.80 2.37 -7.67
C MET A 65 -10.04 3.86 -7.95
N VAL A 66 -9.03 4.69 -7.73
CA VAL A 66 -9.10 6.13 -8.05
C VAL A 66 -9.22 6.36 -9.54
N ASN A 67 -8.40 5.70 -10.36
CA ASN A 67 -8.42 5.84 -11.83
C ASN A 67 -9.75 5.38 -12.44
N GLN A 68 -10.46 4.46 -11.78
CA GLN A 68 -11.79 4.01 -12.19
C GLN A 68 -12.93 4.80 -11.54
N ALA A 69 -12.63 5.92 -10.88
CA ALA A 69 -13.57 6.77 -10.17
C ALA A 69 -14.44 6.01 -9.14
N MET A 70 -13.92 4.90 -8.59
CA MET A 70 -14.63 4.15 -7.55
C MET A 70 -14.55 4.84 -6.20
N ILE A 71 -13.42 5.50 -5.93
CA ILE A 71 -13.17 6.33 -4.75
C ILE A 71 -12.34 7.54 -5.15
N SER A 72 -12.39 8.61 -4.36
CA SER A 72 -11.51 9.75 -4.55
C SER A 72 -10.12 9.52 -3.94
N THR A 73 -9.18 10.38 -4.32
CA THR A 73 -7.85 10.44 -3.69
C THR A 73 -7.94 10.79 -2.19
N ARG A 74 -8.93 11.60 -1.78
CA ARG A 74 -9.19 11.96 -0.38
C ARG A 74 -9.64 10.75 0.42
N VAL A 75 -10.60 9.98 -0.11
CA VAL A 75 -11.08 8.74 0.53
C VAL A 75 -9.94 7.74 0.66
N LEU A 76 -9.18 7.51 -0.42
CA LEU A 76 -8.03 6.61 -0.39
C LEU A 76 -7.02 7.00 0.71
N ALA A 77 -6.60 8.26 0.75
CA ALA A 77 -5.65 8.74 1.73
C ALA A 77 -6.18 8.68 3.18
N THR A 78 -7.46 9.00 3.37
CA THR A 78 -8.15 8.89 4.67
C THR A 78 -8.14 7.44 5.15
N MET A 79 -8.51 6.49 4.29
CA MET A 79 -8.57 5.07 4.66
C MET A 79 -7.20 4.48 4.97
N LEU A 80 -6.16 4.86 4.21
CA LEU A 80 -4.78 4.48 4.54
C LEU A 80 -4.34 5.00 5.90
N ALA A 81 -4.68 6.25 6.22
CA ALA A 81 -4.35 6.83 7.52
C ALA A 81 -5.17 6.21 8.67
N VAL A 82 -6.45 5.87 8.46
CA VAL A 82 -7.25 5.11 9.44
C VAL A 82 -6.64 3.72 9.67
N GLN A 83 -6.28 3.00 8.61
CA GLN A 83 -5.61 1.70 8.72
C GLN A 83 -4.30 1.79 9.50
N LEU A 84 -3.50 2.83 9.27
CA LEU A 84 -2.28 3.07 10.02
C LEU A 84 -2.56 3.32 11.52
N MET A 85 -3.58 4.12 11.83
CA MET A 85 -3.94 4.38 13.23
C MET A 85 -4.40 3.12 13.95
N ASP A 86 -5.25 2.31 13.30
CA ASP A 86 -5.70 1.04 13.87
C ASP A 86 -4.51 0.10 14.14
N ARG A 87 -3.48 0.10 13.29
CA ARG A 87 -2.24 -0.68 13.50
C ARG A 87 -1.37 -0.17 14.65
N ILE A 88 -1.33 1.14 14.87
CA ILE A 88 -0.53 1.75 15.94
C ILE A 88 -1.18 1.53 17.30
N VAL A 89 -2.52 1.54 17.35
CA VAL A 89 -3.29 1.36 18.59
C VAL A 89 -3.42 -0.11 18.98
N ASP A 90 -3.27 -1.04 18.04
CA ASP A 90 -3.32 -2.47 18.31
C ASP A 90 -2.18 -2.93 19.24
N PRO A 91 -2.46 -3.78 20.24
CA PRO A 91 -1.44 -4.26 21.17
C PRO A 91 -0.44 -5.26 20.55
N SER A 92 -0.71 -5.76 19.33
CA SER A 92 0.24 -6.63 18.63
C SER A 92 1.53 -5.89 18.26
N PRO A 93 2.67 -6.57 18.16
CA PRO A 93 3.91 -5.94 17.67
C PRO A 93 3.71 -5.43 16.23
N PHE A 94 3.64 -4.10 16.10
CA PHE A 94 3.58 -3.41 14.81
C PHE A 94 4.99 -3.07 14.33
N GLN A 95 5.40 -3.64 13.20
CA GLN A 95 6.63 -3.27 12.52
C GLN A 95 6.31 -2.34 11.34
N PRO A 96 6.69 -1.05 11.41
CA PRO A 96 6.53 -0.16 10.27
C PRO A 96 7.37 -0.66 9.09
N MET A 97 6.77 -0.72 7.90
CA MET A 97 7.43 -1.17 6.67
C MET A 97 7.60 -0.03 5.65
N ARG A 98 6.79 1.02 5.76
CA ARG A 98 6.79 2.15 4.81
C ARG A 98 7.32 3.41 5.49
N LEU A 99 7.96 4.28 4.71
CA LEU A 99 8.48 5.57 5.19
C LEU A 99 7.45 6.36 6.03
N GLY A 100 6.21 6.48 5.52
CA GLY A 100 5.14 7.18 6.24
C GLY A 100 4.78 6.54 7.58
N GLU A 101 4.87 5.21 7.69
CA GLU A 101 4.61 4.49 8.95
C GLU A 101 5.71 4.75 9.97
N HIS A 102 6.98 4.67 9.56
CA HIS A 102 8.12 4.99 10.43
C HIS A 102 8.04 6.41 10.98
N LEU A 103 7.72 7.38 10.12
CA LEU A 103 7.61 8.79 10.51
C LEU A 103 6.49 9.02 11.53
N VAL A 104 5.36 8.32 11.40
CA VAL A 104 4.25 8.43 12.34
C VAL A 104 4.56 7.76 13.67
N VAL A 105 5.11 6.54 13.66
CA VAL A 105 5.48 5.80 14.88
C VAL A 105 6.51 6.56 15.71
N ARG A 106 7.42 7.27 15.05
CA ARG A 106 8.44 8.10 15.72
C ARG A 106 7.94 9.50 16.12
N HIS A 107 6.64 9.77 15.97
CA HIS A 107 6.01 11.07 16.24
C HIS A 107 6.58 12.24 15.42
N MET A 108 7.30 11.96 14.34
CA MET A 108 7.89 12.98 13.47
C MET A 108 6.85 13.53 12.49
N LEU A 109 5.80 12.77 12.21
CA LEU A 109 4.72 13.16 11.33
C LEU A 109 3.36 12.85 11.96
N LYS A 110 2.46 13.83 11.98
CA LYS A 110 1.07 13.60 12.39
C LYS A 110 0.33 12.82 11.28
N PRO A 111 -0.49 11.81 11.62
CA PRO A 111 -1.28 11.04 10.64
C PRO A 111 -2.13 11.89 9.70
N ARG A 112 -2.67 13.02 10.19
CA ARG A 112 -3.40 13.99 9.36
C ARG A 112 -2.53 14.58 8.25
N HIS A 113 -1.27 14.91 8.54
CA HIS A 113 -0.34 15.44 7.54
C HIS A 113 0.05 14.36 6.53
N LEU A 114 0.29 13.14 7.00
CA LEU A 114 0.54 12.01 6.12
C LEU A 114 -0.62 11.80 5.14
N ALA A 115 -1.87 11.85 5.61
CA ALA A 115 -3.04 11.74 4.75
C ALA A 115 -3.09 12.84 3.68
N GLY A 116 -2.81 14.11 4.04
CA GLY A 116 -2.75 15.20 3.06
C GLY A 116 -1.70 14.96 1.98
N VAL A 117 -0.52 14.47 2.35
CA VAL A 117 0.56 14.15 1.40
C VAL A 117 0.21 12.94 0.53
N LEU A 118 -0.38 11.90 1.10
CA LEU A 118 -0.86 10.72 0.36
C LEU A 118 -1.95 11.10 -0.65
N GLN A 119 -2.85 12.01 -0.28
CA GLN A 119 -3.86 12.54 -1.18
C GLN A 119 -3.22 13.25 -2.37
N LEU A 120 -2.25 14.14 -2.12
CA LEU A 120 -1.50 14.82 -3.18
C LEU A 120 -0.74 13.82 -4.06
N GLN A 121 -0.07 12.85 -3.46
CA GLN A 121 0.67 11.82 -4.20
C GLN A 121 -0.25 11.01 -5.12
N SER A 122 -1.40 10.59 -4.61
CA SER A 122 -2.39 9.85 -5.39
C SER A 122 -2.92 10.71 -6.53
N TRP A 123 -3.24 11.99 -6.28
CA TRP A 123 -3.65 12.93 -7.33
C TRP A 123 -2.57 13.09 -8.41
N LEU A 124 -1.31 13.28 -8.04
CA LEU A 124 -0.20 13.37 -9.01
C LEU A 124 -0.10 12.12 -9.89
N ARG A 125 -0.30 10.92 -9.31
CA ARG A 125 -0.31 9.66 -10.08
C ARG A 125 -1.46 9.59 -11.08
N THR A 126 -2.63 10.15 -10.78
CA THR A 126 -3.73 10.23 -11.77
C THR A 126 -3.37 11.09 -12.97
N GLN A 127 -2.41 12.01 -12.80
CA GLN A 127 -1.86 12.86 -13.85
C GLN A 127 -0.59 12.27 -14.49
N ASN A 128 -0.30 10.98 -14.27
CA ASN A 128 0.93 10.29 -14.69
C ASN A 128 2.23 10.89 -14.10
N HIS A 129 2.16 11.64 -13.00
CA HIS A 129 3.32 12.12 -12.26
C HIS A 129 3.64 11.20 -11.07
N ALA A 130 4.70 10.40 -11.20
CA ALA A 130 5.18 9.54 -10.12
C ALA A 130 6.18 10.29 -9.22
N VAL A 131 5.69 10.97 -8.19
CA VAL A 131 6.54 11.65 -7.21
C VAL A 131 6.71 10.80 -5.94
N PRO A 132 7.95 10.50 -5.50
CA PRO A 132 8.23 9.80 -4.25
C PRO A 132 7.65 10.53 -3.03
N LEU A 133 7.14 9.77 -2.06
CA LEU A 133 6.51 10.33 -0.86
C LEU A 133 7.48 11.21 -0.05
N GLY A 134 8.75 10.80 0.05
CA GLY A 134 9.78 11.55 0.76
C GLY A 134 9.98 12.96 0.20
N ILE A 135 10.00 13.11 -1.13
CA ILE A 135 10.15 14.41 -1.78
C ILE A 135 8.97 15.33 -1.43
N LEU A 136 7.75 14.81 -1.47
CA LEU A 136 6.55 15.58 -1.13
C LEU A 136 6.55 16.04 0.34
N LEU A 137 7.04 15.20 1.25
CA LEU A 137 7.14 15.56 2.68
C LEU A 137 8.13 16.70 2.92
N VAL A 138 9.28 16.67 2.23
CA VAL A 138 10.29 17.74 2.31
C VAL A 138 9.75 19.03 1.70
N GLN A 139 9.14 18.96 0.52
CA GLN A 139 8.58 20.13 -0.16
C GLN A 139 7.48 20.84 0.65
N GLN A 140 6.71 20.09 1.44
CA GLN A 140 5.69 20.64 2.34
C GLN A 140 6.25 21.09 3.70
N ASN A 141 7.58 21.07 3.90
CA ASN A 141 8.26 21.39 5.16
C ASN A 141 7.74 20.55 6.35
N LEU A 142 7.28 19.33 6.09
CA LEU A 142 6.75 18.43 7.12
C LEU A 142 7.85 17.62 7.78
N VAL A 143 8.91 17.30 7.03
CA VAL A 143 10.05 16.49 7.48
C VAL A 143 11.31 17.00 6.78
N SER A 144 12.45 17.01 7.47
CA SER A 144 13.75 17.31 6.85
C SER A 144 14.30 16.13 6.06
N GLN A 145 15.13 16.42 5.06
CA GLN A 145 15.82 15.40 4.26
C GLN A 145 16.64 14.43 5.13
N SER A 146 17.34 14.95 6.14
CA SER A 146 18.15 14.16 7.07
C SER A 146 17.37 13.08 7.82
N HIS A 147 16.11 13.35 8.18
CA HIS A 147 15.26 12.38 8.85
C HIS A 147 14.84 11.24 7.94
N ILE A 148 14.63 11.52 6.64
CA ILE A 148 14.28 10.51 5.65
C ILE A 148 15.47 9.57 5.43
N GLU A 149 16.67 10.13 5.28
CA GLU A 149 17.90 9.36 5.07
C GLU A 149 18.17 8.40 6.23
N LEU A 150 18.00 8.86 7.48
CA LEU A 150 18.15 8.03 8.67
C LEU A 150 17.18 6.83 8.65
N ILE A 151 15.90 7.06 8.37
CA ILE A 151 14.89 5.99 8.32
C ILE A 151 15.19 5.00 7.19
N VAL A 152 15.59 5.50 6.01
CA VAL A 152 15.91 4.64 4.86
C VAL A 152 17.14 3.79 5.15
N ALA A 153 18.18 4.36 5.76
CA ALA A 153 19.40 3.63 6.13
C ALA A 153 19.09 2.50 7.12
N GLU A 154 18.28 2.77 8.14
CA GLU A 154 17.87 1.76 9.13
C GLU A 154 16.98 0.66 8.52
N ALA A 155 16.05 1.04 7.64
CA ALA A 155 15.19 0.08 6.94
C ALA A 155 16.00 -0.85 6.02
N GLN A 156 17.06 -0.33 5.38
CA GLN A 156 17.99 -1.14 4.58
C GLN A 156 18.85 -2.06 5.46
N ALA A 157 19.29 -1.59 6.63
CA ALA A 157 20.09 -2.40 7.56
C ALA A 157 19.30 -3.59 8.15
N CYS A 158 17.97 -3.49 8.25
CA CYS A 158 17.11 -4.56 8.76
C CYS A 158 16.60 -5.54 7.69
N GLN A 159 16.91 -5.37 6.39
CA GLN A 159 16.53 -6.35 5.38
C GLN A 159 17.43 -7.58 5.48
N PRO A 160 16.91 -8.78 5.80
CA PRO A 160 17.71 -10.00 5.73
C PRO A 160 18.15 -10.19 4.28
N MET A 161 19.44 -10.43 4.07
CA MET A 161 20.01 -10.76 2.76
C MET A 161 19.21 -11.89 2.14
N VAL A 162 18.34 -11.58 1.17
CA VAL A 162 17.72 -12.57 0.30
C VAL A 162 18.87 -13.14 -0.54
N GLN A 163 19.40 -14.29 -0.12
CA GLN A 163 20.38 -15.02 -0.92
C GLN A 163 19.79 -15.24 -2.32
N PRO A 164 20.52 -14.92 -3.41
CA PRO A 164 20.05 -15.20 -4.75
C PRO A 164 19.82 -16.70 -4.86
N LYS A 165 18.56 -17.10 -5.15
CA LYS A 165 18.23 -18.49 -5.51
C LYS A 165 19.18 -18.92 -6.61
N GLN A 166 20.06 -19.88 -6.31
CA GLN A 166 20.90 -20.52 -7.32
C GLN A 166 20.00 -21.04 -8.45
N PRO A 167 20.35 -20.79 -9.73
CA PRO A 167 19.58 -21.31 -10.84
C PRO A 167 19.64 -22.85 -10.79
N TYR A 168 18.45 -23.47 -10.80
CA TYR A 168 18.28 -24.91 -10.85
C TYR A 168 19.12 -25.49 -12.01
N ALA A 169 20.08 -26.35 -11.68
CA ALA A 169 20.79 -27.15 -12.66
C ALA A 169 19.79 -28.09 -13.35
N LEU A 170 19.71 -28.01 -14.67
CA LEU A 170 18.91 -28.92 -15.50
C LEU A 170 19.49 -30.34 -15.39
N PRO A 171 18.66 -31.38 -15.25
CA PRO A 171 19.14 -32.75 -15.25
C PRO A 171 19.66 -33.12 -16.66
N THR A 172 20.93 -33.50 -16.72
CA THR A 172 21.59 -34.05 -17.90
C THR A 172 20.88 -35.34 -18.31
N GLN A 173 20.18 -35.34 -19.44
CA GLN A 173 19.62 -36.55 -20.03
C GLN A 173 20.76 -37.44 -20.53
N SER A 174 20.94 -38.58 -19.85
CA SER A 174 21.81 -39.67 -20.28
C SER A 174 21.10 -40.44 -21.40
N TYR A 175 21.55 -40.25 -22.64
CA TYR A 175 21.17 -41.11 -23.76
C TYR A 175 22.01 -42.39 -23.69
N ALA A 176 21.42 -43.47 -23.21
CA ALA A 176 22.00 -44.80 -23.33
C ALA A 176 21.82 -45.29 -24.78
N ASN A 177 22.95 -45.53 -25.43
CA ASN A 177 23.04 -46.13 -26.76
C ASN A 177 22.42 -47.53 -26.79
N SER A 178 21.46 -47.74 -27.68
CA SER A 178 20.99 -49.05 -28.11
C SER A 178 21.95 -49.63 -29.15
N THR A 179 22.78 -50.60 -28.74
CA THR A 179 23.57 -51.45 -29.64
C THR A 179 22.67 -52.55 -30.19
N PHE A 180 22.43 -52.53 -31.50
CA PHE A 180 21.97 -53.67 -32.28
C PHE A 180 23.13 -54.67 -32.42
N MET A 181 22.93 -55.92 -31.98
CA MET A 181 23.26 -57.17 -32.69
C MET A 181 22.57 -58.34 -31.99
#